data_AF-A0A7X7W0E8-F1
#
_entry.id   AF-A0A7X7W0E8-F1
#
_cell.length_a   1.000
_cell.length_b   1.000
_cell.length_c   1.000
_cell.angle_alpha   90.00
_cell.angle_beta   90.00
_cell.angle_gamma   90.00
#
_symmetry.space_group_name_H-M   'P 1'
#
loop_
_entity.id
_entity.type
_entity.pdbx_description
1 polymer ?
#
loop_
_entity_poly.entity_id
_entity_poly.type
_entity_poly.pdbx_seq_one_letter_code
_entity_poly.pdbx_strand_id
1 'polypeptide(L)'
;CERGIRTYEPSTRNTIDISAIPVVKELSHLPIIADPSHAAGNWKYVGALSKAAVAAGADGLIIEVHIDPPNALSDGPQSLRPPKFKQLMDELQLVAAAVGRSIRTTGDHGIQEAAGTGS
;
A
#
# COMPACT_ATOMS: atom_id res chain seq x y z
N CYS A 1 -8.64 -8.65 -3.05
CA CYS A 1 -8.12 -7.42 -2.42
C CYS A 1 -8.72 -7.34 -1.03
N GLU A 2 -7.88 -7.32 0.00
CA GLU A 2 -8.33 -7.08 1.37
C GLU A 2 -8.70 -5.60 1.53
N ARG A 3 -9.89 -5.33 2.09
CA ARG A 3 -10.39 -3.95 2.26
C ARG A 3 -11.22 -3.76 3.53
N GLY A 4 -11.00 -4.62 4.51
CA GLY A 4 -11.65 -4.62 5.79
C GLY A 4 -13.00 -5.34 5.80
N ILE A 5 -13.29 -5.88 6.98
CA ILE A 5 -14.55 -6.54 7.32
C ILE A 5 -15.39 -5.65 8.23
N ARG A 6 -16.70 -5.89 8.26
CA ARG A 6 -17.60 -5.21 9.19
C ARG A 6 -17.49 -5.88 10.56
N THR A 7 -17.28 -5.09 11.60
CA THR A 7 -17.24 -5.54 12.98
C THR A 7 -18.10 -4.62 13.85
N TYR A 8 -17.97 -4.74 15.18
CA TYR A 8 -18.61 -3.85 16.15
C TYR A 8 -17.80 -2.56 16.42
N GLU A 9 -16.57 -2.46 15.89
CA GLU A 9 -15.67 -1.33 16.13
C GLU A 9 -16.10 -0.08 15.34
N PRO A 10 -16.36 1.07 16.00
CA PRO A 10 -16.82 2.28 15.32
C PRO A 10 -15.71 3.25 14.87
N SER A 11 -14.46 3.06 15.29
CA SER A 11 -13.39 4.06 15.06
C SER A 11 -12.88 4.12 13.61
N THR A 12 -13.10 3.06 12.83
CA THR A 12 -12.80 2.99 11.39
C THR A 12 -14.04 2.53 10.62
N ARG A 13 -14.09 2.81 9.32
CA ARG A 13 -15.21 2.39 8.46
C ARG A 13 -15.35 0.86 8.40
N ASN A 14 -14.22 0.17 8.30
CA ASN A 14 -14.08 -1.27 8.39
C ASN A 14 -12.84 -1.61 9.23
N THR A 15 -12.82 -2.79 9.85
CA THR A 15 -11.60 -3.31 10.49
C THR A 15 -10.79 -4.03 9.43
N ILE A 16 -9.59 -3.55 9.11
CA ILE A 16 -8.70 -4.26 8.18
C ILE A 16 -8.25 -5.58 8.80
N ASP A 17 -8.46 -6.70 8.09
CA ASP A 17 -8.00 -8.00 8.55
C ASP A 17 -6.61 -8.28 7.97
N ILE A 18 -5.58 -7.88 8.72
CA ILE A 18 -4.19 -8.13 8.35
C ILE A 18 -3.89 -9.63 8.25
N SER A 19 -4.60 -10.47 9.01
CA SER A 19 -4.40 -11.92 9.02
C SER A 19 -4.84 -12.56 7.70
N ALA A 20 -5.79 -11.95 6.99
CA ALA A 20 -6.22 -12.41 5.67
C ALA A 20 -5.07 -12.41 4.65
N ILE A 21 -4.07 -11.54 4.81
CA ILE A 21 -2.93 -11.43 3.89
C ILE A 21 -2.12 -12.74 3.84
N PRO A 22 -1.51 -13.22 4.94
CA PRO A 22 -0.77 -14.49 4.90
C PRO A 22 -1.68 -15.70 4.62
N VAL A 23 -2.91 -15.72 5.13
CA VAL A 23 -3.86 -16.83 4.89
C VAL A 23 -4.16 -17.00 3.41
N VAL A 24 -4.44 -15.91 2.67
CA VAL A 24 -4.69 -16.01 1.22
C VAL A 24 -3.45 -16.44 0.47
N LYS A 25 -2.24 -16.04 0.90
CA LYS A 25 -0.99 -16.49 0.26
C LYS A 25 -0.69 -17.96 0.47
N GLU A 26 -1.17 -18.54 1.57
CA GLU A 26 -1.10 -19.99 1.81
C GLU A 26 -2.12 -20.73 0.94
N LEU A 27 -3.35 -20.22 0.87
CA LEU A 27 -4.47 -20.90 0.23
C LEU A 27 -4.58 -20.66 -1.28
N SER A 28 -3.89 -19.64 -1.80
CA SER A 28 -4.00 -19.20 -3.19
C SER A 28 -2.64 -18.76 -3.74
N HIS A 29 -2.47 -18.98 -5.03
CA HIS A 29 -1.32 -18.50 -5.81
C HIS A 29 -1.54 -17.10 -6.39
N LEU A 30 -2.75 -16.55 -6.26
CA LEU A 30 -3.09 -15.22 -6.75
C LEU A 30 -2.49 -14.13 -5.86
N PRO A 31 -2.08 -12.99 -6.44
CA PRO A 31 -1.56 -11.88 -5.66
C PRO A 31 -2.63 -11.29 -4.73
N ILE A 32 -2.25 -10.97 -3.50
CA ILE A 32 -3.13 -10.28 -2.56
C ILE A 32 -2.74 -8.80 -2.42
N ILE A 33 -3.70 -7.94 -2.77
CA ILE A 33 -3.61 -6.49 -2.65
C ILE A 33 -4.38 -6.03 -1.42
N ALA A 34 -3.92 -4.99 -0.73
CA ALA A 34 -4.64 -4.36 0.38
C ALA A 34 -5.09 -2.93 0.04
N ASP A 35 -6.29 -2.55 0.48
CA ASP A 35 -6.90 -1.22 0.29
C ASP A 35 -7.09 -0.54 1.65
N PRO A 36 -6.05 0.13 2.18
CA PRO A 36 -6.11 0.81 3.47
C PRO A 36 -7.00 2.06 3.44
N SER A 37 -7.28 2.65 2.27
CA SER A 37 -8.10 3.86 2.14
C SER A 37 -9.54 3.56 2.52
N HIS A 38 -10.15 2.59 1.83
CA HIS A 38 -11.53 2.21 2.09
C HIS A 38 -11.73 1.47 3.40
N ALA A 39 -10.73 0.69 3.83
CA ALA A 39 -10.78 0.01 5.12
C ALA A 39 -10.85 1.03 6.26
N ALA A 40 -9.95 2.03 6.27
CA ALA A 40 -9.95 3.06 7.29
C ALA A 40 -11.17 4.00 7.19
N GLY A 41 -11.51 4.42 5.96
CA GLY A 41 -12.43 5.55 5.73
C GLY A 41 -11.89 6.90 6.19
N ASN A 42 -10.60 6.97 6.55
CA ASN A 42 -9.96 8.16 7.08
C ASN A 42 -8.48 8.18 6.72
N TRP A 43 -8.05 9.23 6.02
CA TRP A 43 -6.70 9.39 5.51
C TRP A 43 -5.62 9.30 6.60
N LYS A 44 -5.95 9.65 7.86
CA LYS A 44 -5.02 9.62 9.00
C LYS A 44 -4.47 8.22 9.28
N TYR A 45 -5.23 7.17 8.98
CA TYR A 45 -4.84 5.80 9.27
C TYR A 45 -4.23 5.08 8.07
N VAL A 46 -4.41 5.62 6.85
CA VAL A 46 -3.94 5.00 5.60
C VAL A 46 -2.47 4.65 5.65
N GLY A 47 -1.60 5.55 6.13
CA GLY A 47 -0.17 5.31 6.18
C GLY A 47 0.23 4.17 7.13
N ALA A 48 -0.37 4.10 8.33
CA ALA A 48 -0.10 3.04 9.29
C ALA A 48 -0.58 1.67 8.78
N LEU A 49 -1.79 1.61 8.23
CA LEU A 49 -2.35 0.37 7.69
C LEU A 49 -1.61 -0.11 6.43
N SER A 50 -1.15 0.81 5.58
CA SER A 50 -0.29 0.49 4.43
C SER A 50 0.99 -0.21 4.86
N LYS A 51 1.67 0.33 5.88
CA LYS A 51 2.91 -0.26 6.43
C LYS A 51 2.65 -1.64 7.02
N ALA A 52 1.55 -1.80 7.76
CA ALA A 52 1.15 -3.09 8.31
C ALA A 52 0.90 -4.13 7.21
N ALA A 53 0.17 -3.76 6.15
CA ALA A 53 -0.12 -4.66 5.04
C ALA A 53 1.15 -5.09 4.28
N VAL A 54 2.08 -4.15 4.03
CA VAL A 54 3.38 -4.49 3.40
C VAL A 54 4.20 -5.42 4.29
N ALA A 55 4.28 -5.14 5.60
CA ALA A 55 4.99 -5.99 6.54
C ALA A 55 4.38 -7.40 6.64
N ALA A 56 3.04 -7.51 6.56
CA ALA A 56 2.32 -8.78 6.53
C ALA A 56 2.47 -9.55 5.20
N GLY A 57 3.09 -8.94 4.19
CA GLY A 57 3.43 -9.60 2.93
C GLY A 57 2.43 -9.38 1.79
N ALA A 58 1.63 -8.31 1.83
CA ALA A 58 0.79 -7.92 0.70
C ALA A 58 1.64 -7.67 -0.55
N ASP A 59 1.12 -8.06 -1.70
CA ASP A 59 1.82 -7.96 -2.99
C ASP A 59 1.61 -6.61 -3.68
N GLY A 60 0.69 -5.80 -3.14
CA GLY A 60 0.53 -4.41 -3.53
C GLY A 60 -0.49 -3.68 -2.64
N LEU A 61 -0.62 -2.38 -2.87
CA LEU A 61 -1.55 -1.50 -2.17
C LEU A 61 -2.42 -0.73 -3.17
N ILE A 62 -3.68 -0.49 -2.81
CA ILE A 62 -4.57 0.48 -3.48
C ILE A 62 -4.74 1.67 -2.53
N ILE A 63 -4.20 2.83 -2.94
CA ILE A 63 -4.22 4.06 -2.13
C ILE A 63 -4.92 5.15 -2.93
N GLU A 64 -5.92 5.78 -2.33
CA GLU A 64 -6.61 6.92 -2.94
C GLU A 64 -5.85 8.22 -2.71
N VAL A 65 -5.71 9.00 -3.78
CA VAL A 65 -4.97 10.26 -3.77
C VAL A 65 -5.79 11.31 -4.52
N HIS A 66 -5.97 12.48 -3.91
CA HIS A 66 -6.63 13.62 -4.53
C HIS A 66 -5.86 14.90 -4.22
N ILE A 67 -5.73 15.79 -5.22
CA ILE A 67 -5.00 17.07 -5.05
C ILE A 67 -5.72 18.00 -4.07
N ASP A 68 -7.05 17.91 -4.03
CA ASP A 68 -7.92 18.74 -3.22
C ASP A 68 -9.05 17.90 -2.57
N PRO A 69 -8.75 17.11 -1.52
CA PRO A 69 -9.71 16.17 -0.94
C PRO A 69 -11.06 16.79 -0.50
N PRO A 70 -11.11 18.03 0.03
CA PRO A 70 -12.39 18.69 0.35
C PRO A 70 -13.36 18.85 -0.83
N ASN A 71 -12.86 18.95 -2.07
CA ASN A 71 -13.66 19.12 -3.28
C ASN A 71 -13.75 17.83 -4.11
N ALA A 72 -13.37 16.68 -3.55
CA ALA A 72 -13.50 15.41 -4.24
C ALA A 72 -14.99 15.06 -4.42
N LEU A 73 -15.36 14.61 -5.62
CA LEU A 73 -16.74 14.18 -5.93
C LEU A 73 -17.16 12.92 -5.16
N SER A 74 -16.17 12.14 -4.68
CA SER A 74 -16.32 10.98 -3.83
C SER A 74 -15.06 10.81 -2.97
N ASP A 75 -15.19 10.18 -1.80
CA ASP A 75 -14.08 9.63 -1.01
C ASP A 75 -12.97 10.63 -0.57
N GLY A 76 -13.32 11.92 -0.49
CA GLY A 76 -12.45 12.97 0.03
C GLY A 76 -11.84 12.68 1.43
N PRO A 77 -12.62 12.20 2.42
CA PRO A 77 -12.09 11.94 3.77
C PRO A 77 -11.00 10.87 3.87
N GLN A 78 -10.94 9.93 2.91
CA GLN A 78 -9.97 8.83 2.90
C GLN A 78 -8.82 9.04 1.91
N SER A 79 -8.94 10.03 1.01
CA SER A 79 -7.92 10.38 0.02
C SER A 79 -6.71 11.09 0.65
N LEU A 80 -5.50 10.61 0.34
CA LEU A 80 -4.27 11.32 0.66
C LEU A 80 -4.05 12.50 -0.29
N ARG A 81 -3.29 13.50 0.16
CA ARG A 81 -2.74 14.53 -0.73
C ARG A 81 -1.43 14.04 -1.37
N PRO A 82 -1.05 14.50 -2.58
CA PRO A 82 0.16 14.05 -3.26
C PRO A 82 1.45 14.12 -2.42
N PRO A 83 1.72 15.19 -1.64
CA PRO A 83 2.92 15.22 -0.78
C PRO A 83 2.92 14.14 0.31
N LYS A 84 1.74 13.82 0.87
CA LYS A 84 1.58 12.75 1.86
C LYS A 84 1.72 11.37 1.23
N PHE A 85 1.21 11.20 0.02
CA PHE A 85 1.43 9.98 -0.74
C PHE A 85 2.92 9.76 -1.02
N LYS A 86 3.65 10.80 -1.46
CA LYS A 86 5.11 10.72 -1.65
C LYS A 86 5.82 10.29 -0.36
N GLN A 87 5.52 10.96 0.75
CA GLN A 87 6.08 10.61 2.06
C GLN A 87 5.82 9.14 2.40
N LEU A 88 4.59 8.67 2.19
CA LEU A 88 4.21 7.28 2.45
C LEU A 88 5.02 6.31 1.58
N MET A 89 5.22 6.60 0.30
CA MET A 89 6.04 5.76 -0.58
C MET A 89 7.50 5.66 -0.12
N ASP A 90 8.09 6.78 0.34
CA ASP A 90 9.45 6.79 0.91
C ASP A 90 9.52 5.90 2.17
N GLU A 91 8.52 5.99 3.07
CA GLU A 91 8.43 5.16 4.28
C GLU A 91 8.23 3.67 3.97
N LEU A 92 7.39 3.35 2.96
CA LEU A 92 7.08 1.97 2.60
C LEU A 92 8.30 1.23 2.01
N GLN A 93 9.21 1.93 1.34
CA GLN A 93 10.46 1.32 0.87
C GLN A 93 11.30 0.79 2.04
N LEU A 94 11.41 1.57 3.11
CA LEU A 94 12.14 1.16 4.32
C LEU A 94 11.49 -0.05 4.99
N VAL A 95 10.16 -0.03 5.13
CA VAL A 95 9.41 -1.15 5.71
C VAL A 95 9.53 -2.41 4.86
N ALA A 96 9.38 -2.29 3.54
CA ALA A 96 9.54 -3.42 2.62
C ALA A 96 10.93 -4.04 2.75
N ALA A 97 11.99 -3.22 2.71
CA ALA A 97 13.36 -3.69 2.86
C ALA A 97 13.58 -4.42 4.19
N ALA A 98 13.03 -3.91 5.29
CA ALA A 98 13.15 -4.51 6.62
C ALA A 98 12.51 -5.91 6.71
N VAL A 99 11.52 -6.22 5.86
CA VAL A 99 10.87 -7.54 5.80
C VAL A 99 11.31 -8.37 4.58
N GLY A 100 12.44 -8.03 3.96
CA GLY A 100 13.00 -8.77 2.82
C GLY A 100 12.19 -8.63 1.52
N ARG A 101 11.47 -7.52 1.35
CA ARG A 101 10.67 -7.18 0.16
C ARG A 101 11.20 -5.90 -0.49
N SER A 102 10.79 -5.65 -1.73
CA SER A 102 11.17 -4.45 -2.48
C SER A 102 9.96 -3.79 -3.12
N ILE A 103 9.94 -2.46 -3.14
CA ILE A 103 8.98 -1.67 -3.92
C ILE A 103 9.75 -1.07 -5.09
N ARG A 104 9.36 -1.42 -6.33
CA ARG A 104 9.99 -0.84 -7.52
C ARG A 104 9.60 0.62 -7.65
N THR A 105 10.60 1.49 -7.83
CA THR A 105 10.36 2.86 -8.25
C THR A 105 10.84 3.06 -9.69
N THR A 106 10.23 3.97 -10.42
CA THR A 106 10.55 4.28 -11.82
C THR A 106 11.96 4.85 -12.05
N GLY A 107 12.80 4.96 -11.00
CA GLY A 107 14.22 5.29 -11.09
C GLY A 107 15.16 4.09 -11.23
N ASP A 108 14.69 2.84 -11.05
CA ASP A 108 15.53 1.62 -11.07
C ASP A 108 15.78 1.06 -12.49
N HIS A 109 15.65 1.88 -13.53
CA HIS A 109 16.08 1.50 -14.88
C HIS A 109 17.61 1.59 -14.98
N GLY A 110 18.29 0.59 -14.40
CA GLY A 110 19.69 0.34 -14.64
C GLY A 110 19.92 0.13 -16.14
N ILE A 111 20.57 1.10 -16.78
CA ILE A 111 21.28 0.86 -18.03
C ILE A 111 22.39 -0.14 -17.66
N GLN A 112 22.20 -1.41 -18.01
CA GLN A 112 23.32 -2.34 -18.09
C GLN A 112 24.18 -1.83 -19.25
N GLU A 113 25.28 -1.13 -18.94
CA GLU A 113 26.38 -1.02 -19.89
C GLU A 113 26.86 -2.44 -20.17
N ALA A 114 26.54 -2.93 -21.36
CA ALA A 114 27.11 -4.15 -21.88
C ALA A 114 28.63 -3.94 -21.92
N ALA A 115 29.35 -4.61 -21.03
CA ALA A 115 30.78 -4.80 -21.13
C ALA A 115 31.06 -5.53 -22.45
N GLY A 116 31.30 -4.75 -23.50
CA GLY A 116 31.75 -5.22 -24.79
C GLY A 116 33.15 -5.80 -24.64
N THR A 117 33.24 -7.12 -24.62
CA THR A 117 34.43 -7.85 -25.03
C THR A 117 34.75 -7.47 -26.47
N GLY A 118 35.94 -6.93 -26.73
CA GLY A 118 36.33 -6.51 -28.07
C GLY A 118 37.80 -6.18 -28.21
N SER A 119 38.59 -7.24 -28.41
CA SER A 119 39.95 -7.31 -28.97
C SER A 119 41.13 -6.97 -28.07
#